data_AF-A0A8S4N771-F1
#
_entry.id   AF-A0A8S4N771-F1
#
_cell.length_a   1.000
_cell.length_b   1.000
_cell.length_c   1.000
_cell.angle_alpha   90.00
_cell.angle_beta   90.00
_cell.angle_gamma   90.00
#
_symmetry.space_group_name_H-M   'P 1'
#
loop_
_entity.id
_entity.type
_entity.pdbx_description
1 polymer ?
#
loop_
_entity_poly.entity_id
_entity_poly.type
_entity_poly.pdbx_seq_one_letter_code
_entity_poly.pdbx_strand_id
1 'polypeptide(L)'
;MNTRQLQQIMNSDTCLRQHTHAVYASDEIPERVVQRPAFFIVNTQASSLRGQHWCAFSFFNKTEPAEFFDSMGQSPEYYNQAFLNVLVDNSKHFIYNNTRIQGKDLTCGQHCAYYLNKRCRDNTMRCIVNSFSKYNLKENDVYVKEFVNRMYGNVVNEFY
;
A
#
# COMPACT_ATOMS: atom_id res chain seq x y z
N MET A 1 -12.10 -0.70 -0.31
CA MET A 1 -11.82 -1.19 1.06
C MET A 1 -11.81 -0.02 2.02
N ASN A 2 -12.17 -0.25 3.29
CA ASN A 2 -12.06 0.75 4.36
C ASN A 2 -10.86 0.45 5.29
N THR A 3 -10.57 1.38 6.21
CA THR A 3 -9.47 1.27 7.19
C THR A 3 -9.50 -0.04 7.97
N ARG A 4 -10.69 -0.44 8.47
CA ARG A 4 -10.85 -1.66 9.27
C ARG A 4 -10.51 -2.91 8.46
N GLN A 5 -11.05 -3.03 7.25
CA GLN A 5 -10.78 -4.16 6.35
C GLN A 5 -9.30 -4.26 6.01
N LEU A 6 -8.64 -3.14 5.71
CA LEU A 6 -7.22 -3.11 5.40
C LEU A 6 -6.36 -3.50 6.62
N GLN A 7 -6.69 -2.99 7.80
CA GLN A 7 -5.95 -3.34 9.02
C GLN A 7 -6.12 -4.83 9.34
N GLN A 8 -7.31 -5.39 9.17
CA GLN A 8 -7.54 -6.82 9.37
C GLN A 8 -6.74 -7.68 8.39
N ILE A 9 -6.66 -7.27 7.11
CA ILE A 9 -5.81 -7.94 6.13
C ILE A 9 -4.34 -7.95 6.62
N MET A 10 -3.80 -6.80 7.01
CA MET A 10 -2.41 -6.70 7.48
C MET A 10 -2.16 -7.55 8.73
N ASN A 11 -3.10 -7.58 9.68
CA ASN A 11 -3.00 -8.38 10.90
C ASN A 11 -3.07 -9.91 10.60
N SER A 12 -3.82 -10.30 9.57
CA SER A 12 -4.03 -11.69 9.19
C SER A 12 -2.90 -12.28 8.33
N ASP A 13 -2.19 -11.43 7.59
CA ASP A 13 -1.08 -11.89 6.75
C ASP A 13 0.11 -12.34 7.62
N THR A 14 0.55 -13.58 7.39
CA THR A 14 1.55 -14.25 8.22
C THR A 14 2.91 -13.57 8.25
N CYS A 15 3.26 -12.81 7.20
CA CYS A 15 4.52 -12.09 7.09
C CYS A 15 4.38 -10.64 7.58
N LEU A 16 3.34 -9.91 7.16
CA LEU A 16 3.12 -8.53 7.61
C LEU A 16 2.99 -8.44 9.13
N ARG A 17 2.30 -9.40 9.77
CA ARG A 17 2.11 -9.42 11.23
C ARG A 17 3.40 -9.58 12.04
N GLN A 18 4.50 -10.01 11.42
CA GLN A 18 5.81 -10.14 12.07
C GLN A 18 6.60 -8.83 12.07
N HIS A 19 6.08 -7.80 11.40
CA HIS A 19 6.74 -6.52 11.18
C HIS A 19 5.87 -5.36 11.66
N THR A 20 6.44 -4.16 11.70
CA THR A 20 5.66 -2.96 12.00
C THR A 20 4.68 -2.73 10.86
N HIS A 21 3.38 -2.65 11.17
CA HIS A 21 2.35 -2.46 10.15
C HIS A 21 1.15 -1.68 10.70
N ALA A 22 0.58 -0.81 9.87
CA ALA A 22 -0.58 -0.01 10.25
C ALA A 22 -1.30 0.57 9.03
N VAL A 23 -2.57 0.93 9.23
CA VAL A 23 -3.35 1.74 8.29
C VAL A 23 -3.58 3.13 8.89
N TYR A 24 -3.23 4.18 8.15
CA TYR A 24 -3.31 5.58 8.61
C TYR A 24 -4.19 6.44 7.70
N ALA A 25 -4.76 7.52 8.24
CA ALA A 25 -5.13 8.68 7.44
C ALA A 25 -3.89 9.55 7.11
N SER A 26 -4.01 10.52 6.19
CA SER A 26 -2.85 11.30 5.75
C SER A 26 -2.22 12.20 6.82
N ASP A 27 -3.00 12.57 7.84
CA ASP A 27 -2.61 13.36 9.01
C ASP A 27 -2.11 12.51 10.19
N GLU A 28 -2.15 11.17 10.07
CA GLU A 28 -1.79 10.23 11.14
C GLU A 28 -0.49 9.45 10.83
N ILE A 29 0.14 9.70 9.68
CA ILE A 29 1.37 9.01 9.30
C ILE A 29 2.49 9.36 10.29
N PRO A 30 3.22 8.38 10.84
CA PRO A 30 4.31 8.67 11.76
C PRO A 30 5.44 9.42 11.07
N GLU A 31 5.91 10.50 11.69
CA GLU A 31 7.08 11.26 11.21
C GLU A 31 8.36 10.42 11.17
N ARG A 32 8.50 9.45 12.09
CA ARG A 32 9.69 8.59 12.22
C ARG A 32 9.33 7.11 12.24
N VAL A 33 10.04 6.35 11.41
CA VAL A 33 9.97 4.89 11.32
C VAL A 33 11.12 4.29 12.14
N VAL A 34 10.79 3.93 13.39
CA VAL A 34 11.77 3.45 14.38
C VAL A 34 12.19 1.99 14.12
N GLN A 35 11.23 1.12 13.82
CA GLN A 35 11.45 -0.31 13.58
C GLN A 35 11.30 -0.63 12.10
N ARG A 36 12.11 -1.56 11.59
CA ARG A 36 12.07 -2.03 10.20
C ARG A 36 12.19 -3.56 10.16
N PRO A 37 11.52 -4.25 9.20
CA PRO A 37 10.65 -3.69 8.17
C PRO A 37 9.39 -3.00 8.71
N ALA A 38 8.95 -1.93 8.02
CA ALA A 38 7.69 -1.27 8.30
C ALA A 38 6.85 -1.09 7.04
N PHE A 39 5.55 -1.36 7.14
CA PHE A 39 4.61 -1.38 6.03
C PHE A 39 3.36 -0.60 6.39
N PHE A 40 3.04 0.44 5.63
CA PHE A 40 1.85 1.25 5.89
C PHE A 40 0.92 1.25 4.70
N ILE A 41 -0.38 1.26 4.96
CA ILE A 41 -1.39 1.67 3.97
C ILE A 41 -1.95 3.00 4.44
N VAL A 42 -1.96 4.00 3.59
CA VAL A 42 -2.29 5.37 3.97
C VAL A 42 -3.41 5.88 3.08
N ASN A 43 -4.45 6.44 3.69
CA ASN A 43 -5.47 7.17 2.96
C ASN A 43 -4.93 8.52 2.52
N THR A 44 -5.25 8.96 1.31
CA THR A 44 -4.82 10.29 0.84
C THR A 44 -5.50 11.44 1.57
N GLN A 45 -6.66 11.20 2.20
CA GLN A 45 -7.36 12.21 2.97
C GLN A 45 -7.09 12.11 4.47
N ALA A 46 -7.30 13.25 5.14
CA ALA A 46 -7.20 13.37 6.58
C ALA A 46 -8.30 12.57 7.28
N SER A 47 -8.06 12.22 8.54
CA SER A 47 -8.94 11.45 9.43
C SER A 47 -10.37 12.02 9.56
N SER A 48 -10.50 13.35 9.40
CA SER A 48 -11.76 14.08 9.44
C SER A 48 -12.61 13.98 8.16
N LEU A 49 -12.08 13.41 7.07
CA LEU A 49 -12.73 13.35 5.76
C LEU A 49 -13.08 11.91 5.35
N ARG A 50 -14.04 11.79 4.42
CA ARG A 50 -14.44 10.49 3.87
C ARG A 50 -13.41 10.01 2.83
N GLY A 51 -12.38 9.31 3.31
CA GLY A 51 -11.22 8.85 2.55
C GLY A 51 -11.48 8.45 1.10
N GLN A 52 -10.58 8.86 0.19
CA GLN A 52 -10.79 8.78 -1.26
C GLN A 52 -9.92 7.74 -1.97
N HIS A 53 -8.66 7.59 -1.53
CA HIS A 53 -7.68 6.75 -2.22
C HIS A 53 -6.69 6.17 -1.21
N TRP A 54 -6.11 5.01 -1.55
CA TRP A 54 -5.16 4.29 -0.71
C TRP A 54 -3.82 4.17 -1.42
N CYS A 55 -2.75 4.50 -0.73
CA CYS A 55 -1.36 4.29 -1.16
C CYS A 55 -0.63 3.41 -0.14
N ALA A 56 0.46 2.77 -0.55
CA ALA A 56 1.28 1.97 0.36
C ALA A 56 2.69 2.55 0.51
N PHE A 57 3.22 2.46 1.72
CA PHE A 57 4.59 2.81 2.05
C PHE A 57 5.31 1.56 2.55
N SER A 58 6.55 1.38 2.12
CA SER A 58 7.41 0.30 2.59
C SER A 58 8.78 0.83 2.96
N PHE A 59 9.21 0.51 4.19
CA PHE A 59 10.52 0.83 4.75
C PHE A 59 11.20 -0.48 5.13
N PHE A 60 11.86 -1.10 4.15
CA PHE A 60 12.32 -2.48 4.31
C PHE A 60 13.52 -2.60 5.25
N ASN A 61 14.56 -1.80 5.02
CA ASN A 61 15.71 -1.66 5.92
C ASN A 61 16.31 -0.24 5.81
N LYS A 62 17.50 0.00 6.36
CA LYS A 62 18.17 1.31 6.35
C LYS A 62 19.00 1.58 5.09
N THR A 63 19.31 0.54 4.31
CA THR A 63 20.18 0.62 3.12
C THR A 63 19.39 0.64 1.81
N GLU A 64 18.20 0.07 1.81
CA GLU A 64 17.26 0.12 0.69
C GLU A 64 16.47 1.44 0.67
N PRO A 65 16.08 1.91 -0.52
CA PRO A 65 15.24 3.09 -0.62
C PRO A 65 13.87 2.84 0.03
N ALA A 66 13.29 3.89 0.61
CA ALA A 66 11.88 3.85 0.96
C ALA A 66 11.04 3.74 -0.33
N GLU A 67 9.94 3.02 -0.27
CA GLU A 67 9.07 2.82 -1.42
C GLU A 67 7.71 3.47 -1.16
N PHE A 68 7.24 4.25 -2.13
CA PHE A 68 5.88 4.74 -2.23
C PHE A 68 5.19 4.04 -3.40
N PHE A 69 4.12 3.32 -3.11
CA PHE A 69 3.33 2.61 -4.09
C PHE A 69 1.95 3.25 -4.23
N ASP A 70 1.61 3.58 -5.47
CA ASP A 70 0.28 4.02 -5.87
C ASP A 70 -0.16 3.27 -7.12
N SER A 71 -1.28 2.55 -7.06
CA SER A 71 -1.81 1.80 -8.18
C SER A 71 -2.23 2.68 -9.37
N MET A 72 -2.41 3.98 -9.17
CA MET A 72 -2.67 4.96 -10.23
C MET A 72 -1.40 5.56 -10.84
N GLY A 73 -0.22 5.28 -10.26
CA GLY A 73 1.09 5.69 -10.74
C GLY A 73 1.44 7.15 -10.46
N GLN A 74 0.80 7.79 -9.49
CA GLN A 74 1.11 9.16 -9.08
C GLN A 74 2.32 9.20 -8.14
N SER A 75 3.01 10.34 -8.13
CA SER A 75 4.10 10.61 -7.19
C SER A 75 3.55 10.99 -5.81
N PRO A 76 4.33 10.85 -4.72
CA PRO A 76 3.86 11.16 -3.37
C PRO A 76 3.41 12.63 -3.22
N GLU A 77 4.10 13.57 -3.85
CA GLU A 77 3.77 15.00 -3.83
C GLU A 77 2.47 15.37 -4.54
N TYR A 78 1.92 14.47 -5.37
CA TYR A 78 0.61 14.68 -6.01
C TYR A 78 -0.52 14.80 -4.98
N TYR A 79 -0.41 14.13 -3.83
CA TYR A 79 -1.48 14.05 -2.84
C TYR A 79 -1.31 15.04 -1.69
N ASN A 80 -0.17 14.95 -1.00
CA ASN A 80 0.10 15.74 0.20
C ASN A 80 1.61 15.82 0.42
N GLN A 81 2.11 17.01 0.76
CA GLN A 81 3.52 17.20 1.08
C GLN A 81 4.02 16.29 2.22
N ALA A 82 3.15 15.93 3.17
CA ALA A 82 3.45 14.99 4.24
C ALA A 82 3.91 13.61 3.71
N PHE A 83 3.39 13.17 2.56
CA PHE A 83 3.78 11.89 1.97
C PHE A 83 5.24 11.92 1.52
N LEU A 84 5.65 13.02 0.89
CA LEU A 84 7.05 13.22 0.52
C LEU A 84 7.93 13.34 1.76
N ASN A 85 7.51 14.12 2.76
CA ASN A 85 8.26 14.36 3.99
C ASN A 85 8.57 13.05 4.72
N VAL A 86 7.57 12.19 4.90
CA VAL A 86 7.75 10.88 5.56
C VAL A 86 8.78 10.01 4.83
N LEU A 87 8.87 10.08 3.50
CA LEU A 87 9.89 9.32 2.73
C LEU A 87 11.30 9.88 2.95
N VAL A 88 11.47 11.20 2.82
CA VAL A 88 12.78 11.86 2.93
C VAL A 88 13.32 11.86 4.35
N ASP A 89 12.44 11.96 5.35
CA ASP A 89 12.82 11.93 6.77
C ASP A 89 13.23 10.55 7.25
N ASN A 90 12.81 9.51 6.53
CA ASN A 90 13.05 8.12 6.90
C ASN A 90 13.96 7.36 5.92
N SER A 91 14.48 8.00 4.88
CA SER A 91 15.43 7.38 3.97
C SER A 91 16.26 8.39 3.20
N LYS A 92 17.53 8.06 2.92
CA LYS A 92 18.40 8.86 2.05
C LYS A 92 17.91 8.91 0.61
N HIS A 93 17.24 7.84 0.18
CA HIS A 93 16.68 7.70 -1.16
C HIS A 93 15.28 7.10 -1.07
N PHE A 94 14.39 7.50 -1.96
CA PHE A 94 13.09 6.86 -2.11
C PHE A 94 12.82 6.59 -3.59
N ILE A 95 11.92 5.64 -3.84
CA ILE A 95 11.42 5.31 -5.17
C ILE A 95 9.90 5.23 -5.14
N TYR A 96 9.28 5.44 -6.29
CA TYR A 96 7.85 5.23 -6.48
C TYR A 96 7.57 4.62 -7.85
N ASN A 97 6.41 3.99 -8.01
CA ASN A 97 5.97 3.53 -9.32
C ASN A 97 5.25 4.66 -10.06
N ASN A 98 5.62 4.88 -11.31
CA ASN A 98 5.00 5.88 -12.21
C ASN A 98 4.16 5.23 -13.32
N THR A 99 3.84 3.94 -13.16
CA THR A 99 3.00 3.18 -14.08
C THR A 99 1.66 2.91 -13.43
N ARG A 100 0.58 3.38 -14.07
CA ARG A 100 -0.79 3.02 -13.68
C ARG A 100 -1.03 1.54 -13.94
N ILE A 101 -1.52 0.84 -12.91
CA ILE A 101 -1.92 -0.56 -12.97
C ILE A 101 -3.37 -0.80 -12.52
N GLN A 102 -4.02 0.20 -11.93
CA GLN A 102 -5.45 0.19 -11.60
C GLN A 102 -6.29 0.78 -12.74
N GLY A 103 -7.45 0.17 -12.98
CA GLY A 103 -8.46 0.65 -13.91
C GLY A 103 -9.33 1.76 -13.32
N LYS A 104 -10.64 1.73 -13.63
CA LYS A 104 -11.62 2.71 -13.11
C LYS A 104 -12.33 2.22 -11.83
N ASP A 105 -12.07 0.98 -11.42
CA ASP A 105 -12.72 0.39 -10.25
C ASP A 105 -12.13 0.94 -8.94
N LEU A 106 -12.88 0.85 -7.84
CA LEU A 106 -12.45 1.24 -6.50
C LEU A 106 -11.59 0.13 -5.84
N THR A 107 -10.43 -0.17 -6.42
CA THR A 107 -9.53 -1.29 -6.05
C THR A 107 -8.19 -0.88 -5.43
N CYS A 108 -7.93 0.41 -5.23
CA CYS A 108 -6.63 0.90 -4.71
C CYS A 108 -6.22 0.23 -3.39
N GLY A 109 -7.17 -0.03 -2.48
CA GLY A 109 -6.90 -0.76 -1.24
C GLY A 109 -6.46 -2.22 -1.47
N GLN A 110 -7.11 -2.93 -2.41
CA GLN A 110 -6.71 -4.29 -2.79
C GLN A 110 -5.33 -4.30 -3.45
N HIS A 111 -5.03 -3.32 -4.30
CA HIS A 111 -3.70 -3.16 -4.88
C HIS A 111 -2.63 -2.91 -3.81
N CYS A 112 -2.90 -2.05 -2.82
CA CYS A 112 -1.99 -1.84 -1.68
C CYS A 112 -1.76 -3.12 -0.88
N ALA A 113 -2.83 -3.86 -0.56
CA ALA A 113 -2.73 -5.14 0.13
C ALA A 113 -1.93 -6.18 -0.66
N TYR A 114 -2.15 -6.27 -1.97
CA TYR A 114 -1.36 -7.14 -2.86
C TYR A 114 0.12 -6.75 -2.87
N TYR A 115 0.42 -5.47 -3.09
CA TYR A 115 1.78 -4.96 -3.10
C TYR A 115 2.51 -5.28 -1.79
N LEU A 116 1.92 -4.96 -0.64
CA LEU A 116 2.54 -5.22 0.66
C LEU A 116 2.71 -6.71 0.94
N ASN A 117 1.73 -7.56 0.58
CA ASN A 117 1.85 -9.02 0.69
C ASN A 117 3.07 -9.54 -0.10
N LYS A 118 3.29 -9.05 -1.33
CA LYS A 118 4.45 -9.44 -2.12
C LYS A 118 5.74 -8.84 -1.57
N ARG A 119 5.69 -7.57 -1.17
CA ARG A 119 6.87 -6.81 -0.76
C ARG A 119 7.48 -7.32 0.54
N CYS A 120 6.65 -7.72 1.51
CA CYS A 120 7.13 -8.34 2.74
C CYS A 120 7.75 -9.73 2.52
N ARG A 121 7.47 -10.37 1.37
CA ARG A 121 8.07 -11.63 0.92
C ARG A 121 9.17 -11.38 -0.13
N ASP A 122 10.00 -10.37 0.11
CA ASP A 122 11.21 -10.03 -0.66
C ASP A 122 11.02 -9.70 -2.16
N ASN A 123 9.80 -9.43 -2.62
CA ASN A 123 9.60 -9.01 -4.01
C ASN A 123 9.82 -7.50 -4.14
N THR A 124 10.68 -7.08 -5.08
CA THR A 124 10.89 -5.65 -5.35
C THR A 124 9.64 -5.00 -5.96
N MET A 125 9.40 -3.71 -5.69
CA MET A 125 8.30 -2.95 -6.31
C MET A 125 8.31 -3.07 -7.84
N ARG A 126 9.50 -3.04 -8.46
CA ARG A 126 9.65 -3.19 -9.91
C ARG A 126 9.12 -4.54 -10.39
N CYS A 127 9.46 -5.65 -9.72
CA CYS A 127 8.95 -6.98 -10.08
C CYS A 127 7.43 -7.07 -9.89
N ILE A 128 6.91 -6.51 -8.81
CA ILE A 128 5.47 -6.50 -8.51
C ILE A 128 4.70 -5.73 -9.59
N VAL A 129 5.09 -4.49 -9.87
CA VAL A 129 4.43 -3.64 -10.88
C VAL A 129 4.54 -4.24 -12.29
N ASN A 130 5.69 -4.83 -12.65
CA ASN A 130 5.88 -5.46 -13.95
C ASN A 130 5.09 -6.77 -14.13
N SER A 131 4.57 -7.35 -13.05
CA SER A 131 3.69 -8.53 -13.15
C SER A 131 2.28 -8.20 -13.65
N PHE A 132 1.91 -6.92 -13.66
CA PHE A 132 0.59 -6.46 -14.12
C PHE A 132 0.58 -6.13 -15.62
N SER A 133 -0.59 -6.26 -16.23
CA SER A 133 -0.82 -5.84 -17.61
C SER A 133 -0.77 -4.31 -17.71
N LYS A 134 0.07 -3.78 -18.60
CA LYS A 134 0.11 -2.33 -18.89
C LYS A 134 -1.06 -1.86 -19.75
N TYR A 135 -1.75 -2.80 -20.42
CA TYR A 135 -2.79 -2.50 -21.41
C TYR A 135 -4.18 -2.89 -20.91
N ASN A 136 -4.28 -3.91 -20.06
CA ASN A 136 -5.56 -4.42 -19.54
C ASN A 136 -5.71 -4.12 -18.04
N LEU A 137 -6.02 -2.87 -17.73
CA LEU A 137 -6.19 -2.42 -16.34
C LEU A 137 -7.39 -3.06 -15.64
N LYS A 138 -8.43 -3.43 -16.40
CA LYS A 138 -9.60 -4.13 -15.86
C LYS A 138 -9.24 -5.54 -15.36
N GLU A 139 -8.41 -6.25 -16.11
CA GLU A 139 -7.90 -7.56 -15.70
C GLU A 139 -7.03 -7.47 -14.45
N ASN A 140 -6.20 -6.44 -14.32
CA ASN A 140 -5.44 -6.19 -13.10
C ASN A 140 -6.37 -6.01 -11.88
N ASP A 141 -7.46 -5.25 -12.04
CA ASP A 141 -8.45 -5.02 -10.99
C ASP A 141 -9.19 -6.31 -10.58
N VAL A 142 -9.54 -7.15 -11.55
CA VAL A 142 -10.12 -8.49 -11.29
C VAL A 142 -9.11 -9.36 -10.55
N TYR A 143 -7.87 -9.40 -11.03
CA TYR A 143 -6.80 -10.21 -10.45
C TYR A 143 -6.55 -9.89 -8.97
N VAL A 144 -6.44 -8.60 -8.60
CA VAL A 144 -6.21 -8.24 -7.19
C VAL A 144 -7.44 -8.48 -6.31
N LYS A 145 -8.65 -8.32 -6.83
CA LYS A 145 -9.89 -8.66 -6.10
C LYS A 145 -9.93 -10.16 -5.78
N GLU A 146 -9.68 -11.00 -6.78
CA GLU A 146 -9.64 -12.45 -6.61
C GLU A 146 -8.53 -12.89 -5.66
N PHE A 147 -7.34 -12.31 -5.80
CA PHE A 147 -6.22 -12.55 -4.90
C PHE A 147 -6.60 -12.26 -3.44
N VAL A 148 -7.13 -11.06 -3.18
CA VAL A 148 -7.50 -10.62 -1.83
C VAL A 148 -8.63 -11.48 -1.28
N ASN A 149 -9.64 -11.82 -2.07
CA ASN A 149 -10.73 -12.69 -1.64
C ASN A 149 -10.24 -14.10 -1.31
N ARG A 150 -9.33 -14.68 -2.12
CA ARG A 150 -8.76 -16.00 -1.86
C ARG A 150 -7.90 -16.03 -0.60
N MET A 151 -7.12 -14.98 -0.36
CA MET A 151 -6.16 -14.92 0.76
C MET A 151 -6.82 -14.48 2.08
N TYR A 152 -7.81 -13.59 2.01
CA TYR A 152 -8.34 -12.87 3.17
C TYR A 152 -9.87 -12.83 3.21
N GLY A 153 -10.58 -13.56 2.34
CA GLY A 153 -12.04 -13.51 2.22
C GLY A 153 -12.76 -13.76 3.54
N ASN A 154 -12.31 -14.73 4.33
CA ASN A 154 -12.89 -15.03 5.66
C ASN A 154 -12.77 -13.82 6.60
N VAL A 155 -11.63 -13.13 6.57
CA VAL A 155 -11.33 -12.00 7.45
C VAL A 155 -12.10 -10.73 7.03
N VAL A 156 -12.24 -10.51 5.73
CA VAL A 156 -12.89 -9.32 5.16
C VAL A 156 -14.42 -9.41 5.22
N ASN A 157 -14.98 -10.63 5.20
CA ASN A 157 -16.42 -10.88 5.18
C ASN A 157 -17.05 -11.14 6.57
N GLU A 158 -16.26 -11.32 7.63
CA GLU A 158 -16.72 -11.69 8.98
C GLU A 158 -17.61 -10.66 9.71
N PHE A 159 -17.90 -9.49 9.12
CA PHE A 159 -18.64 -8.41 9.79
C PHE A 159 -19.70 -7.73 8.89
N TYR A 160 -20.24 -8.47 7.92
CA TYR A 160 -21.50 -8.12 7.26
C TYR A 160 -22.69 -8.81 7.92
#